data_AF-A0A228JA84-F1
#
_entry.id   AF-A0A228JA84-F1
#
_cell.length_a   1.000
_cell.length_b   1.000
_cell.length_c   1.000
_cell.angle_alpha   90.00
_cell.angle_beta   90.00
_cell.angle_gamma   90.00
#
_symmetry.space_group_name_H-M   'P 1'
#
loop_
_entity.id
_entity.type
_entity.pdbx_description
1 polymer ?
#
loop_
_entity_poly.entity_id
_entity_poly.type
_entity_poly.pdbx_seq_one_letter_code
_entity_poly.pdbx_strand_id
1 'polypeptide(L)'
;MNLVQLAGMLTRDAQFRAWVGGFVNGDPVTVDQAAQFIRIVCKVESRRELATDTHAADRFNHFLRRPFLDWRDNQQHQRRAA
;
A
#
# COMPACT_ATOMS: atom_id res chain seq x y z
N MET A 1 -15.85 3.95 -0.17
CA MET A 1 -15.02 2.72 -0.13
C MET A 1 -14.48 2.56 1.29
N ASN A 2 -14.63 1.39 1.91
CA ASN A 2 -14.08 1.14 3.25
C ASN A 2 -12.56 0.90 3.17
N LEU A 3 -11.76 1.44 4.12
CA LEU A 3 -10.30 1.28 4.14
C LEU A 3 -9.84 -0.17 4.23
N VAL A 4 -10.59 -1.02 4.93
CA VAL A 4 -10.31 -2.47 5.03
C VAL A 4 -10.37 -3.12 3.65
N GLN A 5 -11.39 -2.78 2.86
CA GLN A 5 -11.57 -3.30 1.50
C GLN A 5 -10.46 -2.76 0.58
N LEU A 6 -10.17 -1.47 0.67
CA LEU A 6 -9.10 -0.84 -0.12
C LEU A 6 -7.74 -1.47 0.18
N ALA A 7 -7.39 -1.63 1.46
CA ALA A 7 -6.17 -2.30 1.89
C ALA A 7 -6.12 -3.74 1.36
N GLY A 8 -7.25 -4.45 1.32
CA GLY A 8 -7.35 -5.79 0.74
C GLY A 8 -7.19 -5.84 -0.78
N MET A 9 -7.62 -4.80 -1.49
CA MET A 9 -7.44 -4.69 -2.94
C MET A 9 -5.99 -4.36 -3.30
N LEU A 10 -5.36 -3.41 -2.60
CA LEU A 10 -3.99 -2.99 -2.85
C LEU A 10 -2.98 -4.14 -2.74
N THR A 11 -3.15 -5.07 -1.79
CA THR A 11 -2.23 -6.20 -1.67
C THR A 11 -2.21 -7.11 -2.89
N ARG A 12 -3.27 -7.08 -3.72
CA ARG A 12 -3.36 -7.87 -4.96
C ARG A 12 -2.89 -7.10 -6.19
N ASP A 13 -2.85 -5.77 -6.10
CA ASP A 13 -2.37 -4.89 -7.16
C ASP A 13 -0.87 -5.14 -7.40
N ALA A 14 -0.50 -5.48 -8.63
CA ALA A 14 0.88 -5.74 -9.01
C ALA A 14 1.75 -4.48 -8.92
N GLN A 15 1.21 -3.30 -9.23
CA GLN A 15 1.93 -2.04 -9.12
C GLN A 15 2.19 -1.69 -7.66
N PHE A 16 1.22 -1.92 -6.78
CA PHE A 16 1.43 -1.72 -5.35
C PHE A 16 2.50 -2.66 -4.81
N ARG A 17 2.47 -3.94 -5.20
CA ARG A 17 3.50 -4.92 -4.81
C ARG A 17 4.89 -4.54 -5.33
N ALA A 18 5.00 -4.03 -6.56
CA ALA A 18 6.26 -3.53 -7.10
C ALA A 18 6.76 -2.29 -6.33
N TRP A 19 5.86 -1.37 -5.98
CA TRP A 19 6.20 -0.20 -5.16
C TRP A 19 6.70 -0.61 -3.77
N VAL A 20 6.02 -1.56 -3.11
CA VAL A 20 6.49 -2.16 -1.85
C VAL A 20 7.85 -2.83 -2.03
N GLY A 21 8.07 -3.50 -3.17
CA GLY A 21 9.35 -4.10 -3.57
C GLY A 21 10.52 -3.12 -3.60
N GLY A 22 10.27 -1.82 -3.81
CA GLY A 22 11.31 -0.80 -3.69
C GLY A 22 11.83 -0.59 -2.25
N PHE A 23 11.07 -1.03 -1.23
CA PHE A 23 11.43 -0.89 0.19
C PHE A 23 11.92 -2.19 0.82
N VAL A 24 11.50 -3.33 0.29
CA VAL A 24 11.99 -4.65 0.72
C VAL A 24 13.00 -5.14 -0.30
N ASN A 25 14.19 -5.57 0.15
CA ASN A 25 15.27 -6.05 -0.72
C ASN A 25 14.96 -7.40 -1.43
N GLY A 26 13.70 -7.72 -1.72
CA GLY A 26 13.26 -8.97 -2.33
C GLY A 26 12.26 -8.75 -3.46
N ASP A 27 12.60 -9.24 -4.64
CA ASP A 27 11.67 -9.41 -5.76
C ASP A 27 11.20 -10.87 -5.87
N PRO A 28 9.91 -11.13 -6.22
CA PRO A 28 8.75 -10.25 -6.22
C PRO A 28 7.96 -10.32 -4.89
N VAL A 29 7.45 -9.18 -4.42
CA VAL A 29 6.61 -9.12 -3.20
C VAL A 29 5.32 -9.90 -3.39
N THR A 30 5.03 -10.83 -2.47
CA THR A 30 3.78 -11.60 -2.45
C THR A 30 2.61 -10.79 -1.87
N VAL A 31 1.39 -11.27 -2.09
CA VAL A 31 0.17 -10.64 -1.52
C VAL A 31 0.25 -10.59 0.02
N ASP A 32 0.78 -11.64 0.64
CA ASP A 32 0.89 -11.74 2.09
C ASP A 32 1.97 -10.81 2.66
N GLN A 33 3.09 -10.68 1.95
CA GLN A 33 4.14 -9.71 2.30
C GLN A 33 3.62 -8.28 2.18
N ALA A 34 2.86 -7.94 1.13
CA ALA A 34 2.20 -6.65 1.02
C ALA A 34 1.19 -6.42 2.16
N ALA A 35 0.42 -7.44 2.54
CA ALA A 35 -0.52 -7.33 3.66
C ALA A 35 0.20 -7.15 5.02
N GLN A 36 1.35 -7.80 5.19
CA GLN A 36 2.21 -7.60 6.36
C GLN A 36 2.81 -6.20 6.38
N PHE A 37 3.28 -5.69 5.25
CA PHE A 37 3.79 -4.34 5.12
C PHE A 37 2.76 -3.29 5.55
N ILE A 38 1.51 -3.41 5.08
CA ILE A 38 0.41 -2.53 5.50
C ILE A 38 0.22 -2.55 7.02
N ARG A 39 0.21 -3.75 7.62
CA ARG A 39 0.05 -3.93 9.08
C ARG A 39 1.17 -3.25 9.87
N ILE A 40 2.42 -3.44 9.44
CA ILE A 40 3.60 -2.83 10.07
C ILE A 40 3.52 -1.30 10.01
N VAL A 41 3.29 -0.73 8.82
CA VAL A 41 3.22 0.73 8.63
C VAL A 41 2.05 1.34 9.39
N CYS A 42 0.90 0.66 9.40
CA CYS A 42 -0.29 1.13 10.10
C CYS A 42 -0.27 0.80 11.60
N LYS A 43 0.72 0.06 12.10
CA LYS A 43 0.81 -0.39 13.50
C LYS A 43 -0.45 -1.10 14.00
N VAL A 44 -0.95 -2.05 13.20
CA VAL A 44 -2.13 -2.87 13.53
C VAL A 44 -1.80 -4.35 13.37
N GLU A 45 -2.47 -5.21 14.12
CA GLU A 45 -2.31 -6.66 14.01
C GLU A 45 -3.18 -7.22 12.88
N SER A 46 -4.34 -6.61 12.67
CA SER A 46 -5.36 -6.97 11.70
C SER A 46 -5.76 -5.77 10.85
N ARG A 47 -5.93 -6.00 9.54
CA ARG A 47 -6.48 -4.98 8.62
C ARG A 47 -7.86 -4.48 9.03
N ARG A 48 -8.63 -5.28 9.79
CA ARG A 48 -9.95 -4.89 10.29
C ARG A 48 -9.89 -3.66 11.20
N GLU A 49 -8.78 -3.47 11.91
CA GLU A 49 -8.57 -2.32 12.79
C GLU A 49 -8.56 -1.00 12.03
N LEU A 50 -8.27 -0.99 10.71
CA LEU A 50 -8.38 0.21 9.87
C LEU A 50 -9.80 0.80 9.81
N ALA A 51 -10.83 0.04 10.20
CA ALA A 51 -12.20 0.55 10.26
C ALA A 51 -12.54 1.24 11.58
N THR A 52 -11.77 1.00 12.64
CA THR A 52 -12.12 1.41 14.01
C THR A 52 -11.04 2.24 14.67
N ASP A 53 -9.77 2.03 14.34
CA ASP A 53 -8.64 2.85 14.78
C ASP A 53 -8.41 3.98 13.76
N THR A 54 -8.80 5.19 14.16
CA THR A 54 -8.61 6.42 13.38
C THR A 54 -7.14 6.76 13.13
N HIS A 55 -6.25 6.46 14.07
CA HIS A 55 -4.82 6.68 13.87
C HIS A 55 -4.22 5.70 12.86
N ALA A 56 -4.67 4.45 12.86
CA ALA A 56 -4.27 3.48 11.84
C ALA A 56 -4.78 3.88 10.45
N ALA A 57 -6.02 4.37 10.36
CA ALA A 57 -6.59 4.92 9.13
C ALA A 57 -5.80 6.12 8.59
N ASP A 58 -5.40 7.04 9.46
CA ASP A 58 -4.57 8.19 9.08
C ASP A 58 -3.19 7.75 8.58
N ARG A 59 -2.53 6.82 9.30
CA ARG A 59 -1.25 6.25 8.87
C ARG A 59 -1.38 5.57 7.50
N PHE A 60 -2.44 4.81 7.27
CA PHE A 60 -2.70 4.19 5.98
C PHE A 60 -2.79 5.22 4.85
N ASN A 61 -3.58 6.28 5.06
CA ASN A 61 -3.76 7.30 4.02
C ASN A 61 -2.47 8.10 3.77
N HIS A 62 -1.76 8.46 4.84
CA HIS A 62 -0.60 9.34 4.76
C HIS A 62 0.67 8.63 4.29
N PHE A 63 0.93 7.41 4.79
CA PHE A 63 2.19 6.69 4.52
C PHE A 63 2.08 5.65 3.40
N LEU A 64 0.88 5.20 3.05
CA LEU A 64 0.71 4.18 2.01
C LEU A 64 -0.04 4.75 0.81
N ARG A 65 -1.27 5.24 1.01
CA ARG A 65 -2.14 5.59 -0.11
C ARG A 65 -1.61 6.76 -0.92
N ARG A 66 -1.30 7.90 -0.28
CA ARG A 66 -0.80 9.09 -1.00
C ARG A 66 0.55 8.81 -1.70
N PRO A 67 1.58 8.27 -1.01
CA PRO A 67 2.86 8.01 -1.65
C PRO A 67 2.78 7.02 -2.81
N PHE A 68 1.94 5.99 -2.70
CA PHE A 68 1.71 5.05 -3.80
C PHE A 68 1.06 5.73 -5.02
N LEU A 69 0.05 6.58 -4.80
CA LEU A 69 -0.61 7.32 -5.89
C LEU A 69 0.38 8.26 -6.58
N ASP A 70 1.14 9.04 -5.81
CA ASP A 70 2.14 9.98 -6.34
C ASP A 70 3.21 9.24 -7.15
N TRP A 71 3.72 8.11 -6.62
CA TRP A 71 4.66 7.26 -7.35
C TRP A 71 4.04 6.72 -8.65
N ARG A 72 2.80 6.24 -8.60
CA ARG A 72 2.11 5.66 -9.76
C ARG A 72 1.86 6.70 -10.86
N ASP A 73 1.49 7.91 -10.48
CA ASP A 73 1.25 9.01 -11.43
C ASP A 73 2.57 9.45 -12.07
N ASN A 74 3.66 9.53 -11.29
CA ASN A 74 5.01 9.78 -11.82
C ASN A 74 5.46 8.70 -12.81
N GLN A 75 5.19 7.42 -12.54
CA GLN A 75 5.47 6.33 -13.47
C GLN A 75 4.68 6.47 -14.78
N GLN A 76 3.42 6.91 -14.72
CA GLN A 76 2.62 7.15 -15.92
C GLN A 76 3.14 8.32 -16.75
N HIS A 77 3.56 9.41 -16.11
CA HIS A 77 4.18 10.55 -16.80
C HIS A 77 5.46 10.16 -17.52
N GLN A 78 6.36 9.41 -16.85
CA GLN A 78 7.59 8.92 -17.48
C GLN A 78 7.33 8.06 -18.71
N ARG A 79 6.31 7.20 -18.68
CA ARG A 79 5.95 6.33 -19.81
C ARG A 79 5.35 7.09 -21.00
N ARG A 80 4.72 8.24 -20.78
CA ARG A 80 4.13 9.07 -21.86
C ARG A 80 5.17 9.97 -22.53
N ALA A 81 6.29 10.22 -21.86
CA ALA A 81 7.38 11.06 -22.35
C ALA A 81 8.50 10.28 -23.05
N ALA A 82 8.46 8.94 -23.00
CA ALA A 82 9.37 8.02 -23.70
C ALA A 82 8.74 7.53 -25.01
#